data_AF-A0A663EGA6-F1
#
_entry.id   AF-A0A663EGA6-F1
#
_cell.length_a   1.000
_cell.length_b   1.000
_cell.length_c   1.000
_cell.angle_alpha   90.00
_cell.angle_beta   90.00
_cell.angle_gamma   90.00
#
_symmetry.space_group_name_H-M   'P 1'
#
loop_
_entity.id
_entity.type
_entity.pdbx_description
1 polymer ?
#
loop_
_entity_poly.entity_id
_entity_poly.type
_entity_poly.pdbx_seq_one_letter_code
_entity_poly.pdbx_strand_id
1 'polypeptide(L)'
;MQLPQSLATDLEEAEEQYAQALRSHLYNIDRLLQLQHCRLTCLEEGYGAQLEALKMELEAERRTILEQHERESCYLRDVALATEQNYAKNNHEATLNFQSARDDIKYKSQQEKQYSRLQLGGKVEVLWEQFQQAMQSYTEATEHQKIAFEALKQKDKKSSREIEMQAKKLQKLQDSVTAIKGQIAAHLRESEEQNRRAREEKESVLRQLQELKSEMKQARATAHGSLARLTTQSSAALKALARVVEKAQRILRLAEMCRRLETEEEKVLPFYPSSLAEGEQRDAQQVLEETPTEPLAQAMRDYVGLERFWQRFNKVKLEEQALERERAALSQRNRRLRELLRQYLAGISVSQEVLGEPNPLLTIERKNCIPMDLPRAEGDRAQGHQGTKHPDSLLEGDACPDPIHGSTGTS
;
A
#
# COMPACT_ATOMS: atom_id res chain seq x y z
N MET A 1 -254.30 47.45 -14.20
CA MET A 1 -253.87 46.81 -12.94
C MET A 1 -253.00 45.65 -13.35
N GLN A 2 -251.73 45.49 -13.02
CA GLN A 2 -250.71 46.21 -12.25
C GLN A 2 -249.52 45.20 -12.37
N LEU A 3 -248.28 45.57 -12.69
CA LEU A 3 -247.21 46.22 -11.91
C LEU A 3 -246.40 45.37 -10.90
N PRO A 4 -246.91 44.39 -10.11
CA PRO A 4 -246.06 43.65 -9.19
C PRO A 4 -245.54 42.30 -9.71
N GLN A 5 -246.18 41.67 -10.72
CA GLN A 5 -245.65 40.43 -11.30
C GLN A 5 -244.47 40.68 -12.24
N SER A 6 -244.42 41.85 -12.89
CA SER A 6 -243.30 42.33 -13.69
C SER A 6 -242.04 42.65 -12.88
N LEU A 7 -242.03 42.49 -11.55
CA LEU A 7 -240.83 42.71 -10.73
C LEU A 7 -240.22 41.39 -10.21
N ALA A 8 -241.05 40.36 -10.05
CA ALA A 8 -240.60 39.05 -9.59
C ALA A 8 -239.96 38.26 -10.74
N THR A 9 -240.55 38.28 -11.93
CA THR A 9 -239.95 37.63 -13.11
C THR A 9 -238.67 38.33 -13.54
N ASP A 10 -238.60 39.66 -13.46
CA ASP A 10 -237.39 40.41 -13.81
C ASP A 10 -236.25 40.15 -12.80
N LEU A 11 -236.58 39.81 -11.54
CA LEU A 11 -235.61 39.35 -10.53
C LEU A 11 -235.13 37.92 -10.79
N GLU A 12 -236.03 37.01 -11.17
CA GLU A 12 -235.64 35.66 -11.61
C GLU A 12 -234.78 35.71 -12.88
N GLU A 13 -235.11 36.57 -13.85
CA GLU A 13 -234.28 36.82 -15.02
C GLU A 13 -232.93 37.43 -14.63
N ALA A 14 -232.87 38.32 -13.63
CA ALA A 14 -231.61 38.88 -13.15
C ALA A 14 -230.74 37.83 -12.41
N GLU A 15 -231.32 36.95 -11.61
CA GLU A 15 -230.62 35.84 -10.96
C GLU A 15 -230.13 34.80 -11.99
N GLU A 16 -230.94 34.45 -12.98
CA GLU A 16 -230.50 33.58 -14.08
C GLU A 16 -229.42 34.23 -14.91
N GLN A 17 -229.49 35.53 -15.18
CA GLN A 17 -228.43 36.27 -15.86
C GLN A 17 -227.13 36.27 -15.03
N TYR A 18 -227.21 36.38 -13.70
CA TYR A 18 -226.04 36.30 -12.83
C TYR A 18 -225.44 34.89 -12.78
N ALA A 19 -226.29 33.85 -12.68
CA ALA A 19 -225.86 32.46 -12.70
C ALA A 19 -225.23 32.07 -14.06
N GLN A 20 -225.79 32.55 -15.16
CA GLN A 20 -225.26 32.39 -16.50
C GLN A 20 -223.92 33.13 -16.66
N ALA A 21 -223.81 34.35 -16.13
CA ALA A 21 -222.57 35.13 -16.14
C ALA A 21 -221.46 34.48 -15.28
N LEU A 22 -221.80 33.92 -14.12
CA LEU A 22 -220.84 33.22 -13.27
C LEU A 22 -220.37 31.90 -13.92
N ARG A 23 -221.28 31.13 -14.52
CA ARG A 23 -220.92 29.93 -15.30
C ARG A 23 -220.04 30.28 -16.48
N SER A 24 -220.34 31.35 -17.19
CA SER A 24 -219.51 31.92 -18.26
C SER A 24 -218.13 32.30 -17.75
N HIS A 25 -218.03 32.98 -16.61
CA HIS A 25 -216.74 33.39 -16.06
C HIS A 25 -215.90 32.20 -15.60
N LEU A 26 -216.49 31.24 -14.88
CA LEU A 26 -215.81 30.02 -14.45
C LEU A 26 -215.34 29.20 -15.66
N TYR A 27 -216.15 29.08 -16.70
CA TYR A 27 -215.75 28.45 -17.96
C TYR A 27 -214.57 29.20 -18.62
N ASN A 28 -214.57 30.53 -18.60
CA ASN A 28 -213.47 31.32 -19.11
C ASN A 28 -212.19 31.16 -18.26
N ILE A 29 -212.30 31.04 -16.92
CA ILE A 29 -211.17 30.75 -16.03
C ILE A 29 -210.61 29.35 -16.29
N ASP A 30 -211.46 28.33 -16.41
CA ASP A 30 -211.02 26.97 -16.73
C ASP A 30 -210.32 26.91 -18.09
N ARG A 31 -210.85 27.63 -19.08
CA ARG A 31 -210.20 27.74 -20.39
C ARG A 31 -208.84 28.45 -20.30
N LEU A 32 -208.72 29.46 -19.44
CA LEU A 32 -207.45 30.15 -19.18
C LEU A 32 -206.45 29.21 -18.49
N LEU A 33 -206.90 28.44 -17.50
CA LEU A 33 -206.09 27.44 -16.80
C LEU A 33 -205.61 26.36 -17.76
N GLN A 34 -206.47 25.82 -18.62
CA GLN A 34 -206.06 24.87 -19.66
C GLN A 34 -205.02 25.46 -20.60
N LEU A 35 -205.17 26.73 -21.01
CA LEU A 35 -204.20 27.40 -21.86
C LEU A 35 -202.83 27.54 -21.16
N GLN A 36 -202.82 27.86 -19.87
CA GLN A 36 -201.57 27.96 -19.10
C GLN A 36 -200.94 26.57 -18.85
N HIS A 37 -201.73 25.53 -18.61
CA HIS A 37 -201.22 24.17 -18.51
C HIS A 37 -200.59 23.72 -19.83
N CYS A 38 -201.28 23.90 -20.97
CA CYS A 38 -200.70 23.60 -22.28
C CYS A 38 -199.42 24.39 -22.54
N ARG A 39 -199.38 25.67 -22.16
CA ARG A 39 -198.17 26.49 -22.28
C ARG A 39 -197.02 25.96 -21.42
N LEU A 40 -197.28 25.55 -20.18
CA LEU A 40 -196.28 24.93 -19.31
C LEU A 40 -195.78 23.62 -19.88
N THR A 41 -196.67 22.75 -20.36
CA THR A 41 -196.29 21.46 -20.97
C THR A 41 -195.43 21.67 -22.23
N CYS A 42 -195.80 22.58 -23.12
CA CYS A 42 -194.99 22.91 -24.29
C CYS A 42 -193.61 23.48 -23.92
N LEU A 43 -193.50 24.25 -22.82
CA LEU A 43 -192.23 24.75 -22.33
C LEU A 43 -191.38 23.64 -21.72
N GLU A 44 -191.97 22.74 -20.92
CA GLU A 44 -191.27 21.58 -20.35
C GLU A 44 -190.77 20.63 -21.43
N GLU A 45 -191.61 20.30 -22.41
CA GLU A 45 -191.22 19.47 -23.57
C GLU A 45 -190.15 20.16 -24.41
N GLY A 46 -190.27 21.48 -24.64
CA GLY A 46 -189.27 22.27 -25.37
C GLY A 46 -187.92 22.32 -24.65
N TYR A 47 -187.91 22.54 -23.34
CA TYR A 47 -186.69 22.49 -22.52
C TYR A 47 -186.09 21.08 -22.50
N GLY A 48 -186.92 20.04 -22.37
CA GLY A 48 -186.48 18.65 -22.41
C GLY A 48 -185.83 18.29 -23.75
N ALA A 49 -186.43 18.69 -24.86
CA ALA A 49 -185.90 18.48 -26.20
C ALA A 49 -184.56 19.19 -26.42
N GLN A 50 -184.43 20.45 -25.94
CA GLN A 50 -183.17 21.19 -26.02
C GLN A 50 -182.07 20.55 -25.17
N LEU A 51 -182.41 20.09 -23.96
CA LEU A 51 -181.47 19.41 -23.08
C LEU A 51 -180.96 18.10 -23.69
N GLU A 52 -181.86 17.30 -24.28
CA GLU A 52 -181.48 16.06 -24.97
C GLU A 52 -180.68 16.30 -26.25
N ALA A 53 -181.04 17.31 -27.05
CA ALA A 53 -180.25 17.70 -28.21
C ALA A 53 -178.81 18.09 -27.81
N LEU A 54 -178.66 18.90 -26.77
CA LEU A 54 -177.35 19.32 -26.27
C LEU A 54 -176.55 18.14 -25.71
N LYS A 55 -177.19 17.21 -24.98
CA LYS A 55 -176.53 15.99 -24.50
C LYS A 55 -176.02 15.14 -25.67
N MET A 56 -176.84 14.95 -26.70
CA MET A 56 -176.47 14.16 -27.88
C MET A 56 -175.32 14.81 -28.65
N GLU A 57 -175.30 16.14 -28.78
CA GLU A 57 -174.20 16.88 -29.38
C GLU A 57 -172.90 16.72 -28.56
N LEU A 58 -172.96 16.93 -27.24
CA LEU A 58 -171.80 16.75 -26.36
C LEU A 58 -171.28 15.30 -26.36
N GLU A 59 -172.17 14.31 -26.43
CA GLU A 59 -171.80 12.90 -26.53
C GLU A 59 -171.21 12.54 -27.89
N ALA A 60 -171.64 13.19 -28.98
CA ALA A 60 -171.05 13.03 -30.30
C ALA A 60 -169.65 13.66 -30.34
N GLU A 61 -169.48 14.88 -29.84
CA GLU A 61 -168.18 15.54 -29.72
C GLU A 61 -167.21 14.76 -28.83
N ARG A 62 -167.69 14.25 -27.69
CA ARG A 62 -166.87 13.39 -26.83
C ARG A 62 -166.38 12.14 -27.57
N ARG A 63 -167.24 11.52 -28.38
CA ARG A 63 -166.86 10.34 -29.18
C ARG A 63 -165.82 10.68 -30.23
N THR A 64 -165.98 11.76 -30.98
CA THR A 64 -165.01 12.16 -32.01
C THR A 64 -163.65 12.49 -31.42
N ILE A 65 -163.61 13.17 -30.26
CA ILE A 65 -162.36 13.49 -29.55
C ILE A 65 -161.66 12.20 -29.09
N LEU A 66 -162.40 11.25 -28.51
CA LEU A 66 -161.81 9.98 -28.06
C LEU A 66 -161.26 9.16 -29.23
N GLU A 67 -161.99 9.08 -30.34
CA GLU A 67 -161.51 8.38 -31.54
C GLU A 67 -160.27 9.04 -32.15
N GLN A 68 -160.22 10.38 -32.20
CA GLN A 68 -159.04 11.10 -32.67
C GLN A 68 -157.85 10.86 -31.75
N HIS A 69 -158.05 10.96 -30.42
CA HIS A 69 -157.02 10.67 -29.44
C HIS A 69 -156.51 9.22 -29.55
N GLU A 70 -157.39 8.24 -29.75
CA GLU A 70 -156.99 6.85 -29.97
C GLU A 70 -156.18 6.67 -31.26
N ARG A 71 -156.60 7.29 -32.37
CA ARG A 71 -155.86 7.26 -33.64
C ARG A 71 -154.47 7.88 -33.51
N GLU A 72 -154.38 9.06 -32.89
CA GLU A 72 -153.11 9.75 -32.63
C GLU A 72 -152.22 8.93 -31.69
N SER A 73 -152.79 8.33 -30.64
CA SER A 73 -152.08 7.46 -29.71
C SER A 73 -151.57 6.17 -30.37
N CYS A 74 -152.31 5.60 -31.32
CA CYS A 74 -151.84 4.47 -32.13
C CYS A 74 -150.68 4.89 -33.04
N TYR A 75 -150.84 5.99 -33.78
CA TYR A 75 -149.81 6.50 -34.68
C TYR A 75 -148.50 6.83 -33.95
N LEU A 76 -148.58 7.52 -32.81
CA LEU A 76 -147.40 7.84 -32.01
C LEU A 76 -146.71 6.59 -31.47
N ARG A 77 -147.47 5.55 -31.09
CA ARG A 77 -146.90 4.25 -30.68
C ARG A 77 -146.19 3.57 -31.86
N ASP A 78 -146.77 3.58 -33.05
CA ASP A 78 -146.15 2.97 -34.23
C ASP A 78 -144.86 3.70 -34.64
N VAL A 79 -144.86 5.04 -34.62
CA VAL A 79 -143.67 5.84 -34.87
C VAL A 79 -142.61 5.61 -33.79
N ALA A 80 -143.00 5.52 -32.51
CA ALA A 80 -142.08 5.20 -31.42
C ALA A 80 -141.43 3.82 -31.63
N LEU A 81 -142.22 2.78 -31.96
CA LEU A 81 -141.70 1.45 -32.24
C LEU A 81 -140.78 1.42 -33.47
N ALA A 82 -141.16 2.10 -34.56
CA ALA A 82 -140.33 2.17 -35.76
C ALA A 82 -139.01 2.90 -35.52
N THR A 83 -139.04 4.01 -34.76
CA THR A 83 -137.83 4.73 -34.39
C THR A 83 -136.95 3.91 -33.45
N GLU A 84 -137.50 3.26 -32.42
CA GLU A 84 -136.78 2.35 -31.53
C GLU A 84 -136.11 1.20 -32.30
N GLN A 85 -136.82 0.57 -33.25
CA GLN A 85 -136.25 -0.49 -34.08
C GLN A 85 -135.12 0.03 -34.99
N ASN A 86 -135.27 1.21 -35.58
CA ASN A 86 -134.22 1.83 -36.39
C ASN A 86 -133.01 2.22 -35.54
N TYR A 87 -133.21 2.78 -34.34
CA TYR A 87 -132.13 3.07 -33.41
C TYR A 87 -131.42 1.78 -32.97
N ALA A 88 -132.16 0.71 -32.69
CA ALA A 88 -131.59 -0.59 -32.34
C ALA A 88 -130.75 -1.17 -33.48
N LYS A 89 -131.23 -1.13 -34.73
CA LYS A 89 -130.49 -1.56 -35.92
C LYS A 89 -129.24 -0.72 -36.14
N ASN A 90 -129.36 0.61 -36.14
CA ASN A 90 -128.23 1.52 -36.32
C ASN A 90 -127.18 1.34 -35.22
N ASN A 91 -127.61 1.20 -33.96
CA ASN A 91 -126.69 0.91 -32.85
C ASN A 91 -126.00 -0.44 -33.05
N HIS A 92 -126.73 -1.47 -33.47
CA HIS A 92 -126.16 -2.78 -33.73
C HIS A 92 -125.12 -2.73 -34.87
N GLU A 93 -125.45 -2.13 -36.02
CA GLU A 93 -124.53 -1.92 -37.14
C GLU A 93 -123.31 -1.11 -36.72
N ALA A 94 -123.50 -0.02 -35.97
CA ALA A 94 -122.40 0.77 -35.44
C ALA A 94 -121.49 -0.08 -34.55
N THR A 95 -122.06 -0.86 -33.60
CA THR A 95 -121.26 -1.74 -32.73
C THR A 95 -120.48 -2.81 -33.50
N LEU A 96 -121.09 -3.42 -34.53
CA LEU A 96 -120.42 -4.39 -35.38
C LEU A 96 -119.28 -3.75 -36.17
N ASN A 97 -119.51 -2.58 -36.76
CA ASN A 97 -118.48 -1.83 -37.49
C ASN A 97 -117.32 -1.43 -36.56
N PHE A 98 -117.62 -0.97 -35.34
CA PHE A 98 -116.60 -0.66 -34.33
C PHE A 98 -115.80 -1.91 -33.91
N GLN A 99 -116.47 -3.05 -33.73
CA GLN A 99 -115.81 -4.32 -33.39
C GLN A 99 -114.89 -4.78 -34.53
N SER A 100 -115.37 -4.77 -35.77
CA SER A 100 -114.56 -5.12 -36.95
C SER A 100 -113.35 -4.22 -37.09
N ALA A 101 -113.53 -2.89 -37.03
CA ALA A 101 -112.42 -1.95 -37.13
C ALA A 101 -111.39 -2.14 -36.00
N ARG A 102 -111.87 -2.42 -34.78
CA ARG A 102 -111.00 -2.71 -33.63
C ARG A 102 -110.18 -3.98 -33.86
N ASP A 103 -110.80 -5.04 -34.35
CA ASP A 103 -110.12 -6.31 -34.60
C ASP A 103 -109.13 -6.21 -35.77
N ASP A 104 -109.46 -5.46 -36.83
CA ASP A 104 -108.55 -5.18 -37.94
C ASP A 104 -107.31 -4.40 -37.48
N ILE A 105 -107.50 -3.35 -36.66
CA ILE A 105 -106.40 -2.58 -36.08
C ILE A 105 -105.53 -3.48 -35.18
N LYS A 106 -106.17 -4.33 -34.37
CA LYS A 106 -105.47 -5.27 -33.49
C LYS A 106 -104.65 -6.28 -34.30
N TYR A 107 -105.23 -6.85 -35.37
CA TYR A 107 -104.55 -7.80 -36.24
C TYR A 107 -103.35 -7.16 -36.92
N LYS A 108 -103.51 -5.98 -37.51
CA LYS A 108 -102.41 -5.22 -38.15
C LYS A 108 -101.29 -4.90 -37.16
N SER A 109 -101.62 -4.39 -35.98
CA SER A 109 -100.62 -4.09 -34.93
C SER A 109 -99.86 -5.34 -34.48
N GLN A 110 -100.56 -6.47 -34.31
CA GLN A 110 -99.92 -7.74 -33.97
C GLN A 110 -99.01 -8.23 -35.09
N GLN A 111 -99.43 -8.14 -36.34
CA GLN A 111 -98.64 -8.52 -37.50
C GLN A 111 -97.37 -7.67 -37.62
N GLU A 112 -97.47 -6.34 -37.49
CA GLU A 112 -96.33 -5.42 -37.51
C GLU A 112 -95.35 -5.71 -36.37
N LYS A 113 -95.85 -6.02 -35.17
CA LYS A 113 -95.02 -6.43 -34.03
C LYS A 113 -94.29 -7.74 -34.31
N GLN A 114 -94.97 -8.75 -34.86
CA GLN A 114 -94.34 -10.03 -35.19
C GLN A 114 -93.30 -9.87 -36.31
N TYR A 115 -93.63 -9.11 -37.35
CA TYR A 115 -92.71 -8.79 -38.44
C TYR A 115 -91.45 -8.08 -37.94
N SER A 116 -91.63 -7.03 -37.13
CA SER A 116 -90.52 -6.29 -36.53
C SER A 116 -89.68 -7.18 -35.62
N ARG A 117 -90.31 -8.05 -34.82
CA ARG A 117 -89.61 -9.01 -33.95
C ARG A 117 -88.79 -9.99 -34.76
N LEU A 118 -89.34 -10.54 -35.84
CA LEU A 118 -88.63 -11.49 -36.69
C LEU A 118 -87.45 -10.81 -37.41
N GLN A 119 -87.66 -9.60 -37.95
CA GLN A 119 -86.62 -8.85 -38.64
C GLN A 119 -85.48 -8.43 -37.71
N LEU A 120 -85.81 -7.90 -36.52
CA LEU A 120 -84.82 -7.52 -35.51
C LEU A 120 -84.13 -8.76 -34.92
N GLY A 121 -84.89 -9.83 -34.65
CA GLY A 121 -84.35 -11.10 -34.17
C GLY A 121 -83.33 -11.69 -35.13
N GLY A 122 -83.66 -11.78 -36.42
CA GLY A 122 -82.73 -12.27 -37.44
C GLY A 122 -81.47 -11.40 -37.57
N LYS A 123 -81.59 -10.07 -37.45
CA LYS A 123 -80.40 -9.18 -37.43
C LYS A 123 -79.51 -9.43 -36.21
N VAL A 124 -80.10 -9.63 -35.04
CA VAL A 124 -79.36 -9.92 -33.80
C VAL A 124 -78.65 -11.27 -33.90
N GLU A 125 -79.32 -12.30 -34.42
CA GLU A 125 -78.72 -13.63 -34.64
C GLU A 125 -77.52 -13.56 -35.59
N VAL A 126 -77.67 -12.87 -36.73
CA VAL A 126 -76.56 -12.68 -37.68
C VAL A 126 -75.40 -11.91 -37.05
N LEU A 127 -75.66 -10.83 -36.32
CA LEU A 127 -74.61 -10.08 -35.61
C LEU A 127 -73.94 -10.92 -34.52
N TRP A 128 -74.69 -11.78 -33.84
CA TRP A 128 -74.16 -12.68 -32.82
C TRP A 128 -73.25 -13.75 -33.42
N GLU A 129 -73.66 -14.36 -34.54
CA GLU A 129 -72.83 -15.31 -35.29
C GLU A 129 -71.54 -14.65 -35.78
N GLN A 130 -71.63 -13.43 -36.34
CA GLN A 130 -70.45 -12.65 -36.74
C GLN A 130 -69.53 -12.35 -35.55
N PHE A 131 -70.08 -11.99 -34.40
CA PHE A 131 -69.29 -11.73 -33.19
C PHE A 131 -68.59 -13.00 -32.70
N GLN A 132 -69.28 -14.13 -32.67
CA GLN A 132 -68.68 -15.42 -32.30
C GLN A 132 -67.59 -15.83 -33.29
N GLN A 133 -67.81 -15.68 -34.59
CA GLN A 133 -66.80 -15.97 -35.63
C GLN A 133 -65.59 -15.05 -35.49
N ALA A 134 -65.78 -13.75 -35.23
CA ALA A 134 -64.69 -12.82 -35.00
C ALA A 134 -63.89 -13.17 -33.74
N MET A 135 -64.56 -13.58 -32.66
CA MET A 135 -63.92 -14.03 -31.43
C MET A 135 -63.14 -15.33 -31.60
N GLN A 136 -63.73 -16.33 -32.28
CA GLN A 136 -63.06 -17.60 -32.60
C GLN A 136 -61.84 -17.36 -33.50
N SER A 137 -61.97 -16.62 -34.59
CA SER A 137 -60.84 -16.29 -35.46
C SER A 137 -59.74 -15.48 -34.76
N TYR A 138 -60.09 -14.53 -33.89
CA TYR A 138 -59.11 -13.81 -33.08
C TYR A 138 -58.40 -14.73 -32.08
N THR A 139 -59.14 -15.60 -31.40
CA THR A 139 -58.54 -16.54 -30.45
C THR A 139 -57.61 -17.51 -31.17
N GLU A 140 -58.04 -18.12 -32.28
CA GLU A 140 -57.21 -19.00 -33.10
C GLU A 140 -55.95 -18.28 -33.63
N ALA A 141 -56.09 -17.06 -34.14
CA ALA A 141 -54.97 -16.27 -34.66
C ALA A 141 -53.95 -15.90 -33.57
N THR A 142 -54.42 -15.64 -32.34
CA THR A 142 -53.55 -15.23 -31.21
C THR A 142 -53.03 -16.41 -30.39
N GLU A 143 -53.64 -17.59 -30.47
CA GLU A 143 -53.26 -18.77 -29.69
C GLU A 143 -51.83 -19.21 -30.00
N HIS A 144 -51.48 -19.32 -31.28
CA HIS A 144 -50.11 -19.67 -31.69
C HIS A 144 -49.08 -18.64 -31.21
N GLN A 145 -49.43 -17.35 -31.24
CA GLN A 145 -48.56 -16.29 -30.73
C GLN A 145 -48.40 -16.36 -29.20
N LYS A 146 -49.48 -16.67 -28.47
CA LYS A 146 -49.43 -16.89 -27.01
C LYS A 146 -48.53 -18.07 -26.65
N ILE A 147 -48.70 -19.21 -27.32
CA ILE A 147 -47.88 -20.41 -27.10
C ILE A 147 -46.41 -20.11 -27.42
N ALA A 148 -46.13 -19.43 -28.53
CA ALA A 148 -44.78 -19.04 -28.91
C ALA A 148 -44.15 -18.07 -27.89
N PHE A 149 -44.92 -17.09 -27.41
CA PHE A 149 -44.47 -16.16 -26.37
C PHE A 149 -44.20 -16.87 -25.05
N GLU A 150 -45.07 -17.78 -24.61
CA GLU A 150 -44.85 -18.57 -23.40
C GLU A 150 -43.60 -19.46 -23.52
N ALA A 151 -43.39 -20.10 -24.67
CA ALA A 151 -42.19 -20.88 -24.94
C ALA A 151 -40.92 -20.00 -24.88
N LEU A 152 -40.94 -18.82 -25.51
CA LEU A 152 -39.85 -17.85 -25.44
C LEU A 152 -39.62 -17.35 -24.02
N LYS A 153 -40.66 -17.04 -23.26
CA LYS A 153 -40.59 -16.62 -21.85
C LYS A 153 -39.98 -17.70 -20.97
N GLN A 154 -40.30 -18.97 -21.20
CA GLN A 154 -39.68 -20.07 -20.48
C GLN A 154 -38.20 -20.25 -20.86
N LYS A 155 -37.85 -20.10 -22.15
CA LYS A 155 -36.46 -20.11 -22.60
C LYS A 155 -35.66 -18.96 -21.97
N ASP A 156 -36.22 -17.75 -21.94
CA ASP A 156 -35.60 -16.56 -21.36
C ASP A 156 -35.39 -16.70 -19.84
N LYS A 157 -36.36 -17.28 -19.12
CA LYS A 157 -36.18 -17.64 -17.71
C LYS A 157 -35.06 -18.66 -17.49
N LYS A 158 -34.92 -19.65 -18.39
CA LYS A 158 -33.84 -20.64 -18.29
C LYS A 158 -32.49 -20.01 -18.59
N SER A 159 -32.37 -19.24 -19.68
CA SER A 159 -31.13 -18.54 -20.03
C SER A 159 -30.74 -17.54 -18.94
N SER A 160 -31.68 -16.80 -18.36
CA SER A 160 -31.42 -15.87 -17.25
C SER A 160 -30.84 -16.60 -16.02
N ARG A 161 -31.41 -17.75 -15.63
CA ARG A 161 -30.86 -18.58 -14.54
C ARG A 161 -29.46 -19.12 -14.87
N GLU A 162 -29.23 -19.53 -16.11
CA GLU A 162 -27.92 -19.99 -16.57
C GLU A 162 -26.88 -18.86 -16.54
N ILE A 163 -27.25 -17.66 -17.01
CA ILE A 163 -26.40 -16.46 -16.96
C ILE A 163 -26.05 -16.13 -15.51
N GLU A 164 -27.03 -16.13 -14.59
CA GLU A 164 -26.76 -15.91 -13.16
C GLU A 164 -25.81 -16.96 -12.57
N MET A 165 -25.98 -18.23 -12.92
CA MET A 165 -25.10 -19.30 -12.45
C MET A 165 -23.68 -19.12 -13.00
N GLN A 166 -23.54 -18.79 -14.28
CA GLN A 166 -22.25 -18.55 -14.91
C GLN A 166 -21.58 -17.28 -14.38
N ALA A 167 -22.33 -16.20 -14.13
CA ALA A 167 -21.83 -14.99 -13.50
C ALA A 167 -21.28 -15.27 -12.09
N LYS A 168 -21.99 -16.07 -11.29
CA LYS A 168 -21.50 -16.53 -9.97
C LYS A 168 -20.24 -17.39 -10.08
N LYS A 169 -20.14 -18.27 -11.08
CA LYS A 169 -18.92 -19.07 -11.33
C LYS A 169 -17.75 -18.19 -11.75
N LEU A 170 -17.97 -17.23 -12.66
CA LEU A 170 -16.99 -16.25 -13.09
C LEU A 170 -16.49 -15.41 -11.91
N GLN A 171 -17.39 -14.95 -11.03
CA GLN A 171 -17.00 -14.23 -9.83
C GLN A 171 -16.09 -15.06 -8.92
N LYS A 172 -16.47 -16.32 -8.64
CA LYS A 172 -15.62 -17.22 -7.82
C LYS A 172 -14.25 -17.47 -8.45
N LEU A 173 -14.19 -17.66 -9.76
CA LEU A 173 -12.93 -17.80 -10.48
C LEU A 173 -12.11 -16.52 -10.40
N GLN A 174 -12.73 -15.35 -10.58
CA GLN A 174 -12.08 -14.07 -10.44
C GLN A 174 -11.51 -13.86 -9.02
N ASP A 175 -12.28 -14.19 -7.99
CA ASP A 175 -11.84 -14.12 -6.58
C ASP A 175 -10.68 -15.09 -6.31
N SER A 176 -10.70 -16.29 -6.91
CA SER A 176 -9.57 -17.23 -6.81
C SER A 176 -8.31 -16.72 -7.51
N VAL A 177 -8.46 -16.07 -8.68
CA VAL A 177 -7.35 -15.47 -9.42
C VAL A 177 -6.76 -14.30 -8.64
N THR A 178 -7.59 -13.43 -8.05
CA THR A 178 -7.09 -12.32 -7.22
C THR A 178 -6.40 -12.84 -5.96
N ALA A 179 -6.92 -13.88 -5.31
CA ALA A 179 -6.29 -14.53 -4.17
C ALA A 179 -4.91 -15.12 -4.54
N ILE A 180 -4.82 -15.89 -5.62
CA ILE A 180 -3.55 -16.48 -6.09
C ILE A 180 -2.56 -15.37 -6.49
N LYS A 181 -3.01 -14.31 -7.19
CA LYS A 181 -2.15 -13.15 -7.49
C LYS A 181 -1.63 -12.49 -6.21
N GLY A 182 -2.47 -12.37 -5.18
CA GLY A 182 -2.08 -11.88 -3.86
C GLY A 182 -1.01 -12.77 -3.20
N GLN A 183 -1.18 -14.09 -3.26
CA GLN A 183 -0.20 -15.06 -2.74
C GLN A 183 1.14 -14.98 -3.49
N ILE A 184 1.11 -14.88 -4.82
CA ILE A 184 2.32 -14.70 -5.63
C ILE A 184 3.04 -13.40 -5.24
N ALA A 185 2.32 -12.29 -5.10
CA ALA A 185 2.90 -11.03 -4.69
C ALA A 185 3.51 -11.09 -3.27
N ALA A 186 2.87 -11.80 -2.34
CA ALA A 186 3.41 -12.03 -1.01
C ALA A 186 4.69 -12.87 -1.04
N HIS A 187 4.68 -13.99 -1.77
CA HIS A 187 5.87 -14.83 -1.96
C HIS A 187 7.03 -14.11 -2.64
N LEU A 188 6.75 -13.26 -3.64
CA LEU A 188 7.77 -12.45 -4.29
C LEU A 188 8.41 -11.47 -3.30
N ARG A 189 7.60 -10.74 -2.51
CA ARG A 189 8.13 -9.83 -1.48
C ARG A 189 8.96 -10.57 -0.43
N GLU A 190 8.49 -11.72 0.03
CA GLU A 190 9.23 -12.52 1.01
C GLU A 190 10.56 -13.03 0.44
N SER A 191 10.56 -13.52 -0.80
CA SER A 191 11.78 -13.94 -1.51
C SER A 191 12.76 -12.77 -1.71
N GLU A 192 12.27 -11.58 -2.08
CA GLU A 192 13.09 -10.37 -2.21
C GLU A 192 13.72 -9.97 -0.87
N GLU A 193 12.94 -9.99 0.20
CA GLU A 193 13.39 -9.70 1.57
C GLU A 193 14.44 -10.71 2.05
N GLN A 194 14.21 -12.01 1.83
CA GLN A 194 15.16 -13.08 2.17
C GLN A 194 16.47 -12.92 1.37
N ASN A 195 16.37 -12.67 0.06
CA ASN A 195 17.54 -12.43 -0.79
C ASN A 195 18.32 -11.17 -0.35
N ARG A 196 17.61 -10.11 0.06
CA ARG A 196 18.24 -8.90 0.60
C ARG A 196 19.04 -9.22 1.87
N ARG A 197 18.44 -9.91 2.83
CA ARG A 197 19.11 -10.33 4.08
C ARG A 197 20.33 -11.21 3.80
N ALA A 198 20.21 -12.21 2.93
CA ALA A 198 21.32 -13.08 2.55
C ALA A 198 22.47 -12.30 1.88
N ARG A 199 22.18 -11.26 1.09
CA ARG A 199 23.20 -10.36 0.52
C ARG A 199 23.88 -9.53 1.59
N GLU A 200 23.13 -8.94 2.51
CA GLU A 200 23.66 -8.15 3.63
C GLU A 200 24.58 -9.00 4.53
N GLU A 201 24.16 -10.22 4.87
CA GLU A 201 24.98 -11.19 5.62
C GLU A 201 26.25 -11.57 4.86
N LYS A 202 26.14 -11.90 3.57
CA LYS A 202 27.30 -12.21 2.72
C LYS A 202 28.29 -11.06 2.70
N GLU A 203 27.82 -9.82 2.53
CA GLU A 203 28.69 -8.65 2.52
C GLU A 203 29.37 -8.42 3.86
N SER A 204 28.64 -8.61 4.97
CA SER A 204 29.20 -8.51 6.32
C SER A 204 30.33 -9.52 6.54
N VAL A 205 30.10 -10.79 6.18
CA VAL A 205 31.11 -11.85 6.27
C VAL A 205 32.29 -11.56 5.34
N LEU A 206 32.06 -11.04 4.14
CA LEU A 206 33.13 -10.66 3.22
C LEU A 206 34.00 -9.52 3.78
N ARG A 207 33.40 -8.52 4.46
CA ARG A 207 34.16 -7.46 5.13
C ARG A 207 35.03 -8.04 6.25
N GLN A 208 34.46 -8.88 7.11
CA GLN A 208 35.21 -9.57 8.17
C GLN A 208 36.36 -10.42 7.62
N LEU A 209 36.15 -11.12 6.50
CA LEU A 209 37.20 -11.91 5.85
C LEU A 209 38.31 -11.02 5.29
N GLN A 210 37.97 -9.86 4.72
CA GLN A 210 38.96 -8.90 4.21
C GLN A 210 39.80 -8.30 5.35
N GLU A 211 39.17 -7.93 6.46
CA GLU A 211 39.83 -7.46 7.68
C GLU A 211 40.77 -8.54 8.24
N LEU A 212 40.28 -9.77 8.44
CA LEU A 212 41.11 -10.86 8.95
C LEU A 212 42.29 -11.17 8.00
N LYS A 213 42.09 -11.05 6.69
CA LYS A 213 43.16 -11.24 5.70
C LYS A 213 44.19 -10.13 5.75
N SER A 214 43.80 -8.88 6.03
CA SER A 214 44.75 -7.77 6.17
C SER A 214 45.56 -7.92 7.46
N GLU A 215 44.90 -8.28 8.57
CA GLU A 215 45.56 -8.59 9.85
C GLU A 215 46.55 -9.75 9.71
N MET A 216 46.16 -10.85 9.07
CA MET A 216 47.04 -12.00 8.83
C MET A 216 48.27 -11.60 8.00
N LYS A 217 48.08 -10.79 6.94
CA LYS A 217 49.19 -10.28 6.13
C LYS A 217 50.14 -9.41 6.96
N GLN A 218 49.58 -8.52 7.79
CA GLN A 218 50.37 -7.65 8.65
C GLN A 218 51.16 -8.47 9.69
N ALA A 219 50.52 -9.42 10.37
CA ALA A 219 51.18 -10.32 11.32
C ALA A 219 52.29 -11.15 10.66
N ARG A 220 52.07 -11.63 9.43
CA ARG A 220 53.10 -12.34 8.67
C ARG A 220 54.27 -11.43 8.30
N ALA A 221 54.00 -10.19 7.90
CA ALA A 221 55.04 -9.21 7.58
C ALA A 221 55.87 -8.81 8.81
N THR A 222 55.24 -8.60 9.97
CA THR A 222 55.94 -8.30 11.22
C THR A 222 56.79 -9.48 11.67
N ALA A 223 56.26 -10.71 11.63
CA ALA A 223 57.01 -11.93 11.94
C ALA A 223 58.22 -12.12 11.00
N HIS A 224 58.04 -11.94 9.68
CA HIS A 224 59.16 -11.99 8.73
C HIS A 224 60.20 -10.90 9.00
N GLY A 225 59.78 -9.67 9.30
CA GLY A 225 60.68 -8.58 9.64
C GLY A 225 61.49 -8.85 10.92
N SER A 226 60.84 -9.38 11.97
CA SER A 226 61.50 -9.78 13.22
C SER A 226 62.49 -10.92 12.99
N LEU A 227 62.13 -11.94 12.21
CA LEU A 227 63.03 -13.06 11.89
C LEU A 227 64.23 -12.61 11.06
N ALA A 228 64.02 -11.74 10.06
CA ALA A 228 65.11 -11.17 9.28
C ALA A 228 66.07 -10.37 10.17
N ARG A 229 65.55 -9.54 11.08
CA ARG A 229 66.34 -8.78 12.05
C ARG A 229 67.14 -9.68 13.00
N LEU A 230 66.50 -10.72 13.55
CA LEU A 230 67.17 -11.69 14.42
C LEU A 230 68.28 -12.43 13.68
N THR A 231 68.05 -12.82 12.43
CA THR A 231 69.02 -13.52 11.59
C THR A 231 70.22 -12.62 11.26
N THR A 232 69.98 -11.35 10.92
CA THR A 232 71.09 -10.40 10.64
C THR A 232 71.89 -10.12 11.91
N GLN A 233 71.23 -9.86 13.04
CA GLN A 233 71.89 -9.62 14.32
C GLN A 233 72.69 -10.82 14.82
N SER A 234 72.11 -12.03 14.78
CA SER A 234 72.82 -13.26 15.16
C SER A 234 74.01 -13.54 14.23
N SER A 235 73.85 -13.36 12.91
CA SER A 235 74.97 -13.52 11.97
C SER A 235 76.09 -12.50 12.20
N ALA A 236 75.75 -11.25 12.56
CA ALA A 236 76.72 -10.20 12.87
C ALA A 236 77.46 -10.53 14.17
N ALA A 237 76.75 -10.97 15.21
CA ALA A 237 77.34 -11.41 16.47
C ALA A 237 78.27 -12.62 16.27
N LEU A 238 77.85 -13.62 15.49
CA LEU A 238 78.68 -14.78 15.15
C LEU A 238 79.95 -14.37 14.41
N LYS A 239 79.86 -13.46 13.43
CA LYS A 239 81.04 -12.91 12.73
C LYS A 239 81.96 -12.14 13.68
N ALA A 240 81.42 -11.35 14.60
CA ALA A 240 82.21 -10.63 15.58
C ALA A 240 82.95 -11.59 16.52
N LEU A 241 82.26 -12.61 17.03
CA LEU A 241 82.85 -13.66 17.86
C LEU A 241 83.93 -14.45 17.10
N ALA A 242 83.69 -14.80 15.84
CA ALA A 242 84.69 -15.47 15.00
C ALA A 242 85.97 -14.64 14.87
N ARG A 243 85.85 -13.32 14.64
CA ARG A 243 87.01 -12.41 14.60
C ARG A 243 87.76 -12.35 15.94
N VAL A 244 87.05 -12.41 17.07
CA VAL A 244 87.69 -12.46 18.40
C VAL A 244 88.46 -13.77 18.57
N VAL A 245 87.87 -14.90 18.16
CA VAL A 245 88.53 -16.21 18.19
C VAL A 245 89.78 -16.21 17.31
N GLU A 246 89.72 -15.67 16.08
CA GLU A 246 90.88 -15.56 15.19
C GLU A 246 92.00 -14.72 15.82
N LYS A 247 91.67 -13.58 16.44
CA LYS A 247 92.64 -12.74 17.16
C LYS A 247 93.27 -13.51 18.33
N ALA A 248 92.47 -14.17 19.15
CA ALA A 248 92.94 -14.96 20.28
C ALA A 248 93.87 -16.11 19.82
N GLN A 249 93.49 -16.84 18.76
CA GLN A 249 94.33 -17.89 18.17
C GLN A 249 95.65 -17.32 17.63
N ARG A 250 95.63 -16.14 17.00
CA ARG A 250 96.86 -15.49 16.53
C ARG A 250 97.78 -15.11 17.69
N ILE A 251 97.24 -14.55 18.77
CA ILE A 251 98.01 -14.22 19.97
C ILE A 251 98.62 -15.49 20.58
N LEU A 252 97.85 -16.57 20.72
CA LEU A 252 98.35 -17.85 21.23
C LEU A 252 99.47 -18.42 20.36
N ARG A 253 99.31 -18.44 19.04
CA ARG A 253 100.36 -18.90 18.10
C ARG A 253 101.63 -18.06 18.21
N LEU A 254 101.50 -16.73 18.30
CA LEU A 254 102.65 -15.84 18.51
C LEU A 254 103.32 -16.12 19.86
N ALA A 255 102.55 -16.30 20.93
CA ALA A 255 103.07 -16.65 22.24
C ALA A 255 103.83 -17.99 22.23
N GLU A 256 103.31 -19.01 21.53
CA GLU A 256 103.99 -20.30 21.33
C GLU A 256 105.30 -20.13 20.55
N MET A 257 105.31 -19.34 19.48
CA MET A 257 106.51 -19.03 18.70
C MET A 257 107.56 -18.29 19.53
N CYS A 258 107.16 -17.26 20.30
CA CYS A 258 108.03 -16.54 21.21
C CYS A 258 108.59 -17.47 22.30
N ARG A 259 107.76 -18.36 22.86
CA ARG A 259 108.18 -19.31 23.90
C ARG A 259 109.27 -20.26 23.42
N ARG A 260 109.37 -20.55 22.11
CA ARG A 260 110.48 -21.35 21.55
C ARG A 260 111.84 -20.65 21.61
N LEU A 261 111.85 -19.31 21.64
CA LEU A 261 113.06 -18.48 21.68
C LEU A 261 113.47 -18.12 23.12
N GLU A 262 112.61 -18.37 24.10
CA GLU A 262 112.90 -18.17 25.52
C GLU A 262 113.91 -19.20 26.05
N THR A 263 114.72 -18.78 27.01
CA THR A 263 115.65 -19.68 27.73
C THR A 263 114.87 -20.63 28.66
N GLU A 264 115.49 -21.75 29.06
CA GLU A 264 114.83 -22.71 29.98
C GLU A 264 114.52 -22.08 31.35
N GLU A 265 115.37 -21.16 31.83
CA GLU A 265 115.14 -20.41 33.07
C GLU A 265 113.86 -19.56 32.98
N GLU A 266 113.64 -18.87 31.86
CA GLU A 266 112.44 -18.05 31.63
C GLU A 266 111.18 -18.87 31.40
N LYS A 267 111.30 -20.09 30.87
CA LYS A 267 110.17 -21.00 30.71
C LYS A 267 109.69 -21.58 32.04
N VAL A 268 110.61 -21.83 32.98
CA VAL A 268 110.34 -22.42 34.30
C VAL A 268 109.92 -21.34 35.30
N LEU A 269 110.55 -20.17 35.26
CA LEU A 269 110.22 -19.02 36.11
C LEU A 269 109.90 -17.76 35.26
N PRO A 270 108.73 -17.71 34.59
CA PRO A 270 108.38 -16.59 33.70
C PRO A 270 108.15 -15.25 34.43
N PHE A 271 107.91 -15.29 35.74
CA PHE A 271 107.56 -14.13 36.54
C PHE A 271 108.57 -13.97 37.67
N TYR A 272 109.19 -12.79 37.74
CA TYR A 272 110.17 -12.46 38.75
C TYR A 272 109.47 -11.91 40.00
N PRO A 273 110.01 -12.16 41.20
CA PRO A 273 109.56 -11.47 42.39
C PRO A 273 109.75 -9.97 42.20
N SER A 274 108.76 -9.19 42.65
CA SER A 274 108.84 -7.72 42.59
C SER A 274 110.06 -7.25 43.38
N SER A 275 110.85 -6.37 42.78
CA SER A 275 111.99 -5.72 43.44
C SER A 275 111.56 -4.68 44.50
N LEU A 276 110.26 -4.40 44.60
CA LEU A 276 109.69 -3.45 45.56
C LEU A 276 109.58 -4.08 46.94
N ALA A 277 109.82 -3.29 47.99
CA ALA A 277 109.58 -3.72 49.37
C ALA A 277 108.07 -3.91 49.65
N GLU A 278 107.71 -4.69 50.67
CA GLU A 278 106.29 -4.98 50.98
C GLU A 278 105.43 -3.71 51.22
N GLY A 279 106.03 -2.63 51.72
CA GLY A 279 105.35 -1.33 51.86
C GLY A 279 105.06 -0.67 50.52
N GLU A 280 106.06 -0.60 49.64
CA GLU A 280 105.95 0.01 48.31
C GLU A 280 104.99 -0.78 47.40
N GLN A 281 104.89 -2.10 47.59
CA GLN A 281 103.92 -2.93 46.88
C GLN A 281 102.48 -2.60 47.29
N ARG A 282 102.24 -2.31 48.58
CA ARG A 282 100.91 -1.91 49.08
C ARG A 282 100.54 -0.53 48.57
N ASP A 283 101.48 0.40 48.53
CA ASP A 283 101.26 1.75 48.00
C ASP A 283 100.94 1.70 46.49
N ALA A 284 101.69 0.90 45.72
CA ALA A 284 101.41 0.70 44.30
C ALA A 284 100.01 0.08 44.05
N GLN A 285 99.60 -0.88 44.88
CA GLN A 285 98.26 -1.48 44.80
C GLN A 285 97.16 -0.47 45.13
N GLN A 286 97.35 0.38 46.15
CA GLN A 286 96.40 1.45 46.49
C GLN A 286 96.23 2.46 45.35
N VAL A 287 97.33 2.90 44.73
CA VAL A 287 97.30 3.82 43.58
C VAL A 287 96.58 3.21 42.36
N LEU A 288 96.66 1.89 42.19
CA LEU A 288 95.93 1.16 41.15
C LEU A 288 94.41 1.07 41.40
N GLU A 289 93.99 1.02 42.67
CA GLU A 289 92.58 1.00 43.09
C GLU A 289 91.93 2.39 43.02
N GLU A 290 92.71 3.45 43.17
CA GLU A 290 92.26 4.84 43.04
C GLU A 290 91.74 5.16 41.63
N THR A 291 90.73 6.03 41.53
CA THR A 291 90.21 6.53 40.25
C THR A 291 91.17 7.55 39.64
N PRO A 292 91.83 7.25 38.50
CA PRO A 292 92.81 8.12 37.89
C PRO A 292 92.13 9.33 37.27
N THR A 293 92.59 10.50 37.72
CA THR A 293 92.14 11.81 37.22
C THR A 293 92.79 12.16 35.89
N GLU A 294 93.98 11.60 35.60
CA GLU A 294 94.73 11.89 34.38
C GLU A 294 94.36 10.98 33.19
N PRO A 295 94.33 11.51 31.95
CA PRO A 295 93.91 10.76 30.76
C PRO A 295 94.84 9.58 30.43
N LEU A 296 96.14 9.71 30.70
CA LEU A 296 97.09 8.61 30.53
C LEU A 296 96.79 7.46 31.50
N ALA A 297 96.52 7.79 32.77
CA ALA A 297 96.24 6.79 33.79
C ALA A 297 94.88 6.09 33.55
N GLN A 298 93.90 6.77 32.94
CA GLN A 298 92.67 6.14 32.45
C GLN A 298 92.92 5.15 31.31
N ALA A 299 93.79 5.50 30.35
CA ALA A 299 94.16 4.58 29.27
C ALA A 299 94.97 3.38 29.77
N MET A 300 95.81 3.57 30.80
CA MET A 300 96.61 2.50 31.40
C MET A 300 95.76 1.47 32.17
N ARG A 301 94.55 1.83 32.63
CA ARG A 301 93.63 0.89 33.30
C ARG A 301 93.29 -0.33 32.47
N ASP A 302 93.11 -0.16 31.16
CA ASP A 302 92.81 -1.26 30.25
C ASP A 302 93.96 -2.27 30.11
N TYR A 303 95.17 -1.90 30.57
CA TYR A 303 96.40 -2.69 30.46
C TYR A 303 96.97 -3.17 31.80
N VAL A 304 96.27 -2.94 32.91
CA VAL A 304 96.70 -3.37 34.27
C VAL A 304 96.99 -4.89 34.33
N GLY A 305 96.29 -5.70 33.53
CA GLY A 305 96.55 -7.14 33.43
C GLY A 305 97.86 -7.53 32.70
N LEU A 306 98.54 -6.59 32.04
CA LEU A 306 99.75 -6.85 31.24
C LEU A 306 101.06 -6.52 31.96
N GLU A 307 101.04 -6.13 33.23
CA GLU A 307 102.23 -5.78 34.01
C GLU A 307 103.33 -6.85 33.94
N ARG A 308 102.95 -8.12 34.12
CA ARG A 308 103.87 -9.26 34.07
C ARG A 308 104.46 -9.47 32.67
N PHE A 309 103.69 -9.19 31.62
CA PHE A 309 104.19 -9.24 30.24
C PHE A 309 105.28 -8.18 30.04
N TRP A 310 105.04 -6.94 30.50
CA TRP A 310 105.99 -5.85 30.39
C TRP A 310 107.26 -6.09 31.22
N GLN A 311 107.16 -6.68 32.41
CA GLN A 311 108.32 -7.10 33.18
C GLN A 311 109.20 -8.08 32.37
N ARG A 312 108.58 -9.08 31.75
CA ARG A 312 109.30 -10.06 30.91
C ARG A 312 109.91 -9.43 29.67
N PHE A 313 109.17 -8.55 29.00
CA PHE A 313 109.65 -7.79 27.84
C PHE A 313 110.87 -6.92 28.20
N ASN A 314 110.79 -6.17 29.30
CA ASN A 314 111.86 -5.29 29.75
C ASN A 314 113.13 -6.07 30.14
N LYS A 315 112.99 -7.23 30.80
CA LYS A 315 114.14 -8.11 31.07
C LYS A 315 114.86 -8.51 29.79
N VAL A 316 114.14 -9.08 28.82
CA VAL A 316 114.73 -9.51 27.55
C VAL A 316 115.37 -8.33 26.83
N LYS A 317 114.78 -7.13 26.91
CA LYS A 317 115.36 -5.92 26.32
C LYS A 317 116.66 -5.50 27.01
N LEU A 318 116.76 -5.63 28.33
CA LEU A 318 118.01 -5.37 29.07
C LEU A 318 119.09 -6.40 28.73
N GLU A 319 118.71 -7.68 28.59
CA GLU A 319 119.63 -8.75 28.17
C GLU A 319 120.12 -8.54 26.73
N GLU A 320 119.25 -8.17 25.80
CA GLU A 320 119.61 -7.81 24.44
C GLU A 320 120.64 -6.68 24.44
N GLN A 321 120.42 -5.61 25.20
CA GLN A 321 121.37 -4.50 25.34
C GLN A 321 122.70 -4.94 25.99
N ALA A 322 122.67 -5.86 26.95
CA ALA A 322 123.89 -6.41 27.55
C ALA A 322 124.70 -7.21 26.52
N LEU A 323 124.04 -8.10 25.78
CA LEU A 323 124.66 -8.90 24.69
C LEU A 323 125.21 -8.01 23.57
N GLU A 324 124.51 -6.93 23.21
CA GLU A 324 125.01 -5.95 22.24
C GLU A 324 126.31 -5.27 22.71
N ARG A 325 126.37 -4.85 23.98
CA ARG A 325 127.58 -4.26 24.57
C ARG A 325 128.73 -5.27 24.60
N GLU A 326 128.47 -6.52 24.99
CA GLU A 326 129.48 -7.58 24.99
C GLU A 326 129.96 -7.90 23.58
N ARG A 327 129.05 -8.02 22.61
CA ARG A 327 129.39 -8.22 21.20
C ARG A 327 130.25 -7.07 20.67
N ALA A 328 129.93 -5.83 21.01
CA ALA A 328 130.72 -4.66 20.64
C ALA A 328 132.13 -4.72 21.26
N ALA A 329 132.23 -5.05 22.55
CA ALA A 329 133.51 -5.21 23.24
C ALA A 329 134.36 -6.36 22.66
N LEU A 330 133.75 -7.52 22.40
CA LEU A 330 134.41 -8.66 21.74
C LEU A 330 134.83 -8.32 20.31
N SER A 331 134.01 -7.60 19.56
CA SER A 331 134.37 -7.13 18.21
C SER A 331 135.54 -6.15 18.24
N GLN A 332 135.58 -5.24 19.21
CA GLN A 332 136.71 -4.33 19.39
C GLN A 332 137.97 -5.09 19.81
N ARG A 333 137.88 -6.04 20.74
CA ARG A 333 139.00 -6.93 21.11
C ARG A 333 139.48 -7.73 19.91
N ASN A 334 138.58 -8.28 19.10
CA ASN A 334 138.94 -9.03 17.90
C ASN A 334 139.63 -8.14 16.86
N ARG A 335 139.16 -6.90 16.66
CA ARG A 335 139.84 -5.90 15.83
C ARG A 335 141.26 -5.63 16.35
N ARG A 336 141.41 -5.36 17.65
CA ARG A 336 142.73 -5.16 18.30
C ARG A 336 143.64 -6.37 18.17
N LEU A 337 143.12 -7.59 18.36
CA LEU A 337 143.89 -8.81 18.20
C LEU A 337 144.31 -9.00 16.73
N ARG A 338 143.44 -8.72 15.76
CA ARG A 338 143.80 -8.74 14.33
C ARG A 338 144.85 -7.68 13.98
N GLU A 339 144.77 -6.50 14.59
CA GLU A 339 145.79 -5.44 14.47
C GLU A 339 147.13 -5.89 15.07
N LEU A 340 147.14 -6.44 16.28
CA LEU A 340 148.34 -7.00 16.92
C LEU A 340 148.94 -8.16 16.11
N LEU A 341 148.10 -9.03 15.54
CA LEU A 341 148.54 -10.14 14.71
C LEU A 341 149.11 -9.63 13.38
N ARG A 342 148.52 -8.57 12.79
CA ARG A 342 149.12 -7.83 11.67
C ARG A 342 150.49 -7.27 12.04
N GLN A 343 150.61 -6.60 13.19
CA GLN A 343 151.88 -6.05 13.68
C GLN A 343 152.93 -7.16 13.92
N TYR A 344 152.53 -8.30 14.48
CA TYR A 344 153.42 -9.45 14.70
C TYR A 344 153.88 -10.07 13.37
N LEU A 345 152.99 -10.22 12.40
CA LEU A 345 153.34 -10.68 11.05
C LEU A 345 154.24 -9.67 10.31
N ALA A 346 154.01 -8.37 10.46
CA ALA A 346 154.90 -7.33 9.99
C ALA A 346 156.30 -7.40 10.65
N GLY A 347 156.37 -7.74 11.95
CA GLY A 347 157.64 -7.94 12.65
C GLY A 347 158.45 -9.17 12.21
N ILE A 348 157.80 -10.19 11.63
CA ILE A 348 158.46 -11.44 11.19
C ILE A 348 158.68 -11.49 9.66
N SER A 349 157.82 -10.83 8.89
CA SER A 349 157.91 -10.77 7.43
C SER A 349 158.43 -9.42 6.95
N VAL A 350 159.53 -9.41 6.21
CA VAL A 350 160.11 -8.19 5.62
C VAL A 350 159.24 -7.76 4.43
N SER A 351 158.15 -7.05 4.73
CA SER A 351 157.23 -6.47 3.74
C SER A 351 157.52 -4.97 3.59
N GLN A 352 157.28 -4.39 2.42
CA GLN A 352 157.64 -3.00 2.10
C GLN A 352 156.96 -1.94 2.98
N GLU A 353 155.81 -2.26 3.57
CA GLU A 353 155.12 -1.42 4.58
C GLU A 353 155.87 -1.36 5.92
N VAL A 354 156.63 -2.41 6.25
CA VAL A 354 157.44 -2.46 7.49
C VAL A 354 158.55 -1.43 7.38
N LEU A 355 159.34 -1.41 6.29
CA LEU A 355 160.46 -0.47 6.08
C LEU A 355 160.11 1.04 6.17
N GLY A 356 158.83 1.42 6.10
CA GLY A 356 158.35 2.81 6.20
C GLY A 356 158.05 3.29 7.63
N GLU A 357 157.92 2.38 8.60
CA GLU A 357 157.66 2.70 10.01
C GLU A 357 158.95 2.52 10.87
N PRO A 358 159.09 3.21 12.02
CA PRO A 358 160.28 3.11 12.87
C PRO A 358 160.41 1.69 13.46
N ASN A 359 161.33 0.89 12.90
CA ASN A 359 161.54 -0.51 13.28
C ASN A 359 162.91 -0.75 13.92
N PRO A 360 163.02 -1.72 14.85
CA PRO A 360 164.28 -2.08 15.48
C PRO A 360 165.31 -2.73 14.54
N LEU A 361 164.97 -3.01 13.28
CA LEU A 361 165.90 -3.51 12.25
C LEU A 361 166.83 -2.41 11.67
N LEU A 362 166.55 -1.13 11.94
CA LEU A 362 167.35 0.02 11.51
C LEU A 362 167.59 0.97 12.70
N THR A 363 168.55 0.66 13.57
CA THR A 363 169.01 1.57 14.63
C THR A 363 170.05 2.55 14.09
N ILE A 364 169.65 3.82 13.88
CA ILE A 364 170.54 4.93 13.54
C ILE A 364 170.75 5.78 14.80
N GLU A 365 171.99 5.85 15.29
CA GLU A 365 172.38 6.62 16.48
C GLU A 365 172.26 8.14 16.25
N ARG A 366 171.43 8.82 17.06
CA ARG A 366 171.66 10.20 17.51
C ARG A 366 171.40 10.30 19.01
N LYS A 367 172.43 10.75 19.75
CA LYS A 367 172.43 11.00 21.19
C LYS A 367 171.60 12.24 21.55
N ASN A 368 170.65 12.10 22.48
CA ASN A 368 170.61 12.86 23.75
C ASN A 368 169.40 12.44 24.62
N CYS A 369 169.76 11.89 25.79
CA CYS A 369 169.15 12.03 27.12
C CYS A 369 167.71 11.51 27.41
N ILE A 370 167.68 10.31 28.00
CA ILE A 370 166.78 9.72 29.04
C ILE A 370 166.25 10.79 30.04
N PRO A 371 165.04 10.70 30.64
CA PRO A 371 164.43 9.49 31.26
C PRO A 371 162.99 9.15 30.81
N MET A 372 162.57 7.88 30.71
CA MET A 372 162.40 6.85 31.75
C MET A 372 161.69 7.36 33.01
N ASP A 373 160.36 7.36 32.97
CA ASP A 373 159.55 7.20 34.18
C ASP A 373 158.36 6.26 33.88
N LEU A 374 158.41 5.10 34.55
CA LEU A 374 157.23 4.36 34.98
C LEU A 374 157.09 4.66 36.47
N PRO A 375 155.92 5.13 36.94
CA PRO A 375 155.23 4.39 38.00
C PRO A 375 153.73 4.29 37.70
N ARG A 376 153.12 3.10 37.76
CA ARG A 376 152.61 2.37 38.95
C ARG A 376 151.19 2.82 39.33
N ALA A 377 150.32 1.83 39.42
CA ALA A 377 148.90 1.92 39.71
C ALA A 377 148.59 2.49 41.10
N GLU A 378 147.50 3.24 41.17
CA GLU A 378 146.49 3.42 42.24
C GLU A 378 145.44 4.37 41.62
N GLY A 379 144.13 4.13 41.63
CA GLY A 379 143.30 3.84 42.79
C GLY A 379 142.35 5.04 42.99
N ASP A 380 141.05 4.77 42.85
CA ASP A 380 139.92 5.50 43.45
C ASP A 380 139.28 6.78 42.84
N ARG A 381 137.98 6.59 42.56
CA ARG A 381 136.80 7.38 42.98
C ARG A 381 136.47 8.74 42.34
N ALA A 382 135.36 8.69 41.59
CA ALA A 382 134.06 9.34 41.84
C ALA A 382 133.93 10.88 41.97
N GLN A 383 132.78 11.33 41.44
CA GLN A 383 132.13 12.65 41.55
C GLN A 383 132.80 13.77 40.73
N GLY A 384 132.10 14.62 39.99
CA GLY A 384 130.68 14.88 39.79
C GLY A 384 130.54 16.20 39.01
N HIS A 385 129.36 16.43 38.42
CA HIS A 385 128.77 17.75 38.15
C HIS A 385 129.52 18.78 37.28
N GLN A 386 128.95 19.12 36.12
CA GLN A 386 128.03 20.26 35.88
C GLN A 386 128.16 20.82 34.46
N GLY A 387 127.00 21.16 33.87
CA GLY A 387 126.75 22.32 33.00
C GLY A 387 127.63 22.48 31.75
N THR A 388 127.09 22.62 30.54
CA THR A 388 126.08 23.62 30.20
C THR A 388 125.89 23.66 28.66
N LYS A 389 124.71 24.19 28.26
CA LYS A 389 124.38 24.88 26.99
C LYS A 389 123.86 24.06 25.78
N HIS A 390 122.52 24.06 25.70
CA HIS A 390 121.69 24.37 24.51
C HIS A 390 122.22 25.61 23.73
N PRO A 391 121.91 25.83 22.42
CA PRO A 391 120.54 25.95 21.86
C PRO A 391 120.30 25.15 20.56
N ASP A 392 119.12 24.54 20.38
CA ASP A 392 117.92 25.08 19.72
C ASP A 392 118.08 25.45 18.24
N SER A 393 117.47 24.62 17.38
CA SER A 393 116.85 25.04 16.11
C SER A 393 115.68 24.09 15.78
N LEU A 394 114.51 24.45 16.33
CA LEU A 394 113.17 24.41 15.72
C LEU A 394 113.21 24.84 14.24
N LEU A 395 112.37 24.48 13.27
CA LEU A 395 111.11 23.73 13.04
C LEU A 395 111.14 23.41 11.51
N GLU A 396 110.38 22.52 10.88
CA GLU A 396 108.94 22.51 10.66
C GLU A 396 108.59 21.19 9.93
N GLY A 397 107.39 20.65 10.15
CA GLY A 397 106.91 19.48 9.43
C GLY A 397 105.42 19.23 9.68
N ASP A 398 104.62 19.73 8.75
CA ASP A 398 103.35 19.19 8.25
C ASP A 398 102.11 19.12 9.16
N ALA A 399 101.14 19.97 8.84
CA ALA A 399 99.73 19.76 9.10
C ALA A 399 98.91 20.04 7.83
N CYS A 400 98.39 18.98 7.19
CA CYS A 400 97.30 19.06 6.22
C CYS A 400 95.95 19.04 6.96
N PRO A 401 94.97 19.82 6.49
CA PRO A 401 93.56 19.48 6.67
C PRO A 401 92.82 19.47 5.32
N ASP A 402 92.17 18.35 5.00
CA ASP A 402 91.16 18.31 3.94
C ASP A 402 89.75 18.43 4.53
N PRO A 403 88.85 19.23 3.93
CA PRO A 403 87.54 19.53 4.47
C PRO A 403 86.42 18.63 3.93
N ILE A 404 85.38 18.53 4.76
CA ILE A 404 84.09 17.90 4.51
C ILE A 404 83.19 18.86 3.70
N HIS A 405 82.64 18.39 2.58
CA HIS A 405 81.42 18.96 2.00
C HIS A 405 80.43 17.84 1.64
N GLY A 406 79.36 17.73 2.43
CA GLY A 406 78.15 16.97 2.09
C GLY A 406 77.13 17.91 1.46
N SER A 407 76.82 17.68 0.20
CA SER A 407 75.64 18.22 -0.48
C SER A 407 74.43 17.34 -0.16
N THR A 408 73.35 17.95 0.36
CA THR A 408 72.01 17.35 0.29
C THR A 408 71.06 18.39 -0.29
N GLY A 409 70.70 18.20 -1.54
CA GLY A 409 69.48 18.70 -2.14
C GLY A 409 68.87 17.57 -2.94
N THR A 410 67.62 17.21 -2.63
CA THR A 410 66.51 16.89 -3.56
C THR A 410 65.38 16.18 -2.82
N SER A 411 64.18 16.72 -3.06
CA SER A 411 62.88 16.05 -3.26
C SER A 411 62.20 15.29 -2.12
#